data_AF-A0A661KMD9-F1
#
_entry.id   AF-A0A661KMD9-F1
#
_cell.length_a   1.000
_cell.length_b   1.000
_cell.length_c   1.000
_cell.angle_alpha   90.00
_cell.angle_beta   90.00
_cell.angle_gamma   90.00
#
_symmetry.space_group_name_H-M   'P 1'
#
loop_
_entity.id
_entity.type
_entity.pdbx_description
1 polymer ?
#
loop_
_entity_poly.entity_id
_entity_poly.type
_entity_poly.pdbx_seq_one_letter_code
_entity_poly.pdbx_strand_id
1 'polypeptide(L)'
;MDQAFVKEGGKKELGEEFLSNIRPADALMHVVRCFEHPVYGKADPMGDIEALENELILADYLVVEKRLERIKHERKKGKAGNPREVELLEKALSLLEDEKALRFSKELVEAPELRGYTFLSAKPCIIILNEEEDSTANVDIGEIEKSFGTCLSIKGKLEMELSQLPPEEVKEFMEDFGVSSLAMEKVIKTSYETLKLISFFTIGKDEVRAWTIREGTPALKAAGAVHTDMEKGFIRAEVISFDDFVECGSYQNAQKKGKVRLEGKNYIVQDGDIINFRFNV
;
A
#
# COMPACT_ATOMS: atom_id res chain seq x y z
N MET A 1 -0.73 -9.78 6.24
CA MET A 1 -0.07 -10.95 6.87
C MET A 1 0.97 -10.37 7.80
N ASP A 2 0.94 -10.72 9.08
CA ASP A 2 1.98 -10.28 10.03
C ASP A 2 3.14 -11.27 9.97
N GLN A 3 4.36 -10.77 9.80
CA GLN A 3 5.59 -11.54 9.73
C GLN A 3 6.65 -10.80 10.54
N ALA A 4 7.19 -11.47 11.56
CA ALA A 4 8.24 -10.92 12.39
C ALA A 4 9.61 -11.43 11.92
N PHE A 5 10.59 -10.53 11.88
CA PHE A 5 12.00 -10.85 11.68
C PHE A 5 12.78 -10.38 12.91
N VAL A 6 13.56 -11.28 13.51
CA VAL A 6 14.47 -10.95 14.60
C VAL A 6 15.88 -11.40 14.19
N LYS A 7 16.79 -10.44 14.04
CA LYS A 7 18.20 -10.70 13.76
C LYS A 7 18.93 -11.10 15.04
N GLU A 8 18.77 -12.34 15.48
CA GLU A 8 19.63 -12.89 16.53
C GLU A 8 20.99 -13.31 15.96
N GLY A 9 22.08 -12.69 16.42
CA GLY A 9 23.42 -13.28 16.32
C GLY A 9 24.12 -13.21 14.94
N GLY A 10 23.93 -12.14 14.17
CA GLY A 10 24.88 -11.73 13.12
C GLY A 10 24.99 -12.57 11.84
N LYS A 11 24.27 -13.70 11.71
CA LYS A 11 24.20 -14.49 10.47
C LYS A 11 22.89 -15.25 10.35
N LYS A 12 21.86 -14.61 9.81
CA LYS A 12 20.76 -15.28 9.11
C LYS A 12 20.29 -14.34 8.00
N GLU A 13 20.60 -14.73 6.77
CA GLU A 13 19.92 -14.26 5.55
C GLU A 13 18.40 -14.44 5.75
N LEU A 14 17.58 -13.59 5.14
CA LEU A 14 16.13 -13.76 5.19
C LEU A 14 15.80 -15.06 4.45
N GLY A 15 15.37 -16.08 5.20
CA GLY A 15 15.09 -17.39 4.64
C GLY A 15 14.02 -17.34 3.54
N GLU A 16 14.12 -18.22 2.54
CA GLU A 16 13.17 -18.30 1.43
C GLU A 16 11.69 -18.38 1.88
N GLU A 17 11.44 -18.98 3.05
CA GLU A 17 10.11 -19.04 3.66
C GLU A 17 9.53 -17.66 3.97
N PHE A 18 10.33 -16.75 4.53
CA PHE A 18 9.90 -15.38 4.81
C PHE A 18 9.56 -14.64 3.51
N LEU A 19 10.45 -14.73 2.51
CA LEU A 19 10.26 -14.08 1.22
C LEU A 19 9.02 -14.62 0.48
N SER A 20 8.75 -15.93 0.61
CA SER A 20 7.54 -16.56 0.09
C SER A 20 6.27 -16.01 0.75
N ASN A 21 6.29 -15.79 2.07
CA ASN A 21 5.13 -15.29 2.82
C ASN A 21 4.77 -13.85 2.47
N ILE A 22 5.75 -12.99 2.17
CA ILE A 22 5.50 -11.59 1.80
C ILE A 22 5.21 -11.39 0.31
N ARG A 23 5.51 -12.37 -0.54
CA ARG A 23 5.32 -12.28 -2.00
C ARG A 23 3.87 -11.98 -2.43
N PRO A 24 2.82 -12.54 -1.81
CA PRO A 24 1.42 -12.23 -2.14
C PRO A 24 0.97 -10.82 -1.76
N ALA A 25 1.71 -10.08 -0.93
CA ALA A 25 1.29 -8.77 -0.45
C ALA A 25 1.36 -7.70 -1.55
N ASP A 26 0.44 -6.73 -1.55
CA ASP A 26 0.46 -5.62 -2.51
C ASP A 26 1.45 -4.51 -2.12
N ALA A 27 1.73 -4.35 -0.84
CA ALA A 27 2.72 -3.44 -0.27
C ALA A 27 3.37 -4.06 0.98
N LEU A 28 4.51 -3.52 1.37
CA LEU A 28 5.24 -3.92 2.58
C LEU A 28 5.17 -2.80 3.62
N MET A 29 5.11 -3.19 4.88
CA MET A 29 5.18 -2.29 6.02
C MET A 29 6.30 -2.78 6.91
N HIS A 30 7.40 -2.03 6.95
CA HIS A 30 8.60 -2.39 7.69
C HIS A 30 8.65 -1.60 8.99
N VAL A 31 8.36 -2.26 10.10
CA VAL A 31 8.41 -1.65 11.43
C VAL A 31 9.82 -1.77 12.00
N VAL A 32 10.43 -0.64 12.30
CA VAL A 32 11.83 -0.51 12.69
C VAL A 32 11.90 0.07 14.10
N ARG A 33 12.63 -0.60 15.00
CA ARG A 33 12.79 -0.14 16.38
C ARG A 33 13.71 1.08 16.42
N CYS A 34 13.30 2.14 17.11
CA CYS A 34 14.09 3.36 17.31
C CYS A 34 14.41 3.66 18.79
N PHE A 35 14.24 2.67 19.68
CA PHE A 35 14.51 2.78 21.11
C PHE A 35 15.47 1.67 21.60
N GLU A 36 16.12 1.90 22.74
CA GLU A 36 16.97 0.90 23.38
C GLU A 36 16.12 -0.18 24.04
N HIS A 37 16.55 -1.44 23.93
CA HIS A 37 15.83 -2.56 24.55
C HIS A 37 16.76 -3.38 25.46
N PRO A 38 16.33 -3.76 26.68
CA PRO A 38 17.18 -4.48 27.65
C PRO A 38 17.81 -5.77 27.11
N VAL A 39 17.09 -6.48 26.23
CA VAL A 39 17.54 -7.76 25.65
C VAL A 39 18.34 -7.59 24.36
N TYR A 40 18.00 -6.59 23.55
CA TYR A 40 18.50 -6.45 22.18
C TYR A 40 19.48 -5.28 22.03
N GLY A 41 19.77 -4.56 23.11
CA GLY A 41 20.66 -3.41 23.14
C GLY A 41 20.11 -2.20 22.41
N LYS A 42 21.05 -1.35 21.96
CA LYS A 42 20.77 -0.13 21.21
C LYS A 42 20.18 -0.46 19.84
N ALA A 43 19.23 0.35 19.38
CA ALA A 43 18.70 0.25 18.02
C ALA A 43 19.69 0.78 16.98
N ASP A 44 19.65 0.18 15.78
CA ASP A 44 20.31 0.68 14.57
C ASP A 44 19.25 0.75 13.43
N PRO A 45 18.40 1.80 13.42
CA PRO A 45 17.27 1.86 12.50
C PRO A 45 17.69 1.80 11.03
N MET A 46 18.75 2.52 10.66
CA MET A 46 19.24 2.52 9.27
C MET A 46 19.80 1.16 8.87
N GLY A 47 20.62 0.55 9.74
CA GLY A 47 21.13 -0.80 9.49
C GLY A 47 20.02 -1.85 9.36
N ASP A 48 18.94 -1.72 10.13
CA ASP A 48 17.76 -2.61 10.03
C ASP A 48 16.99 -2.39 8.71
N ILE A 49 16.78 -1.14 8.30
CA ILE A 49 16.14 -0.79 7.01
C ILE A 49 16.95 -1.35 5.83
N GLU A 50 18.25 -1.06 5.80
CA GLU A 50 19.16 -1.50 4.74
C GLU A 50 19.25 -3.03 4.68
N ALA A 51 19.27 -3.70 5.83
CA ALA A 51 19.33 -5.15 5.87
C ALA A 51 18.14 -5.80 5.17
N LEU A 52 16.91 -5.34 5.43
CA LEU A 52 15.74 -5.88 4.73
C LEU A 52 15.78 -5.50 3.24
N GLU A 53 16.07 -4.25 2.92
CA GLU A 53 16.06 -3.77 1.53
C GLU A 53 17.05 -4.54 0.65
N ASN A 54 18.27 -4.76 1.13
CA ASN A 54 19.30 -5.52 0.43
C ASN A 54 18.88 -6.96 0.15
N GLU A 55 18.14 -7.58 1.05
CA GLU A 55 17.66 -8.95 0.89
C GLU A 55 16.52 -9.04 -0.12
N LEU A 56 15.64 -8.03 -0.18
CA LEU A 56 14.62 -7.92 -1.23
C LEU A 56 15.26 -7.70 -2.61
N ILE A 57 16.28 -6.83 -2.68
CA ILE A 57 17.05 -6.53 -3.90
C ILE A 57 17.77 -7.79 -4.38
N LEU A 58 18.48 -8.49 -3.50
CA LEU A 58 19.21 -9.71 -3.82
C LEU A 58 18.25 -10.81 -4.33
N ALA A 59 17.10 -10.99 -3.67
CA ALA A 59 16.11 -11.96 -4.09
C ALA A 59 15.60 -11.68 -5.52
N ASP A 60 15.34 -10.42 -5.85
CA ASP A 60 14.90 -10.04 -7.20
C ASP A 60 16.05 -10.11 -8.22
N TYR A 61 17.28 -9.77 -7.82
CA TYR A 61 18.48 -9.86 -8.67
C TYR A 61 18.67 -11.29 -9.19
N LEU A 62 18.64 -12.28 -8.28
CA LEU A 62 18.79 -13.69 -8.64
C LEU A 62 17.69 -14.19 -9.58
N VAL A 63 16.46 -13.66 -9.43
CA VAL A 63 15.34 -13.98 -10.32
C VAL A 63 15.58 -13.41 -11.73
N VAL A 64 15.98 -12.13 -11.82
CA VAL A 64 16.25 -11.44 -13.09
C VAL A 64 17.43 -12.07 -13.83
N GLU A 65 18.55 -12.29 -13.13
CA GLU A 65 19.77 -12.88 -13.69
C GLU A 65 19.48 -14.26 -14.31
N LYS A 66 18.90 -15.17 -13.52
CA LYS A 66 18.56 -16.53 -13.96
C LYS A 66 17.60 -16.53 -15.15
N ARG A 67 16.68 -15.57 -15.20
CA ARG A 67 15.76 -15.43 -16.33
C ARG A 67 16.48 -14.98 -17.60
N LEU A 68 17.34 -13.97 -17.51
CA LEU A 68 18.12 -13.46 -18.63
C LEU A 68 19.05 -14.54 -19.20
N GLU A 69 19.71 -15.33 -18.35
CA GLU A 69 20.50 -16.49 -18.78
C GLU A 69 19.67 -17.50 -19.56
N ARG A 70 18.50 -17.87 -19.03
CA ARG A 70 17.58 -18.79 -19.71
C ARG A 70 17.16 -18.25 -21.08
N ILE A 71 16.84 -16.96 -21.19
CA ILE A 71 16.47 -16.32 -22.46
C ILE A 71 17.64 -16.37 -23.45
N LYS A 72 18.87 -16.09 -22.99
CA LYS A 72 20.09 -16.21 -23.83
C LYS A 72 20.25 -17.63 -24.38
N HIS A 73 20.00 -18.66 -23.56
CA HIS A 73 20.03 -20.06 -24.02
C HIS A 73 18.90 -20.42 -24.98
N GLU A 74 17.68 -19.91 -24.76
CA GLU A 74 16.52 -20.14 -25.62
C GLU A 74 16.70 -19.48 -27.00
N ARG A 75 17.28 -18.27 -27.04
CA ARG A 75 17.64 -17.58 -28.30
C ARG A 75 18.63 -18.37 -29.15
N LYS A 76 19.65 -18.98 -28.54
CA LYS A 76 20.60 -19.87 -29.24
C LYS A 76 19.91 -21.09 -29.89
N LYS A 77 18.76 -21.51 -29.36
CA LYS A 77 17.94 -22.61 -29.89
C LYS A 77 16.86 -22.13 -30.89
N GLY A 78 16.93 -20.89 -31.36
CA GLY A 78 16.00 -20.33 -32.35
C GLY A 78 14.64 -19.93 -31.80
N LYS A 79 14.44 -19.88 -30.48
CA LYS A 79 13.20 -19.34 -29.89
C LYS A 79 13.27 -17.83 -29.84
N ALA A 80 12.28 -17.15 -30.43
CA ALA A 80 12.10 -15.72 -30.27
C ALA A 80 11.51 -15.45 -28.86
N GLY A 81 12.29 -14.82 -27.99
CA GLY A 81 11.78 -14.25 -26.73
C GLY A 81 11.14 -12.89 -26.98
N ASN A 82 10.30 -12.41 -26.06
CA ASN A 82 9.72 -11.07 -26.15
C ASN A 82 10.84 -10.01 -26.01
N PRO A 83 11.15 -9.21 -27.06
CA PRO A 83 12.24 -8.24 -27.00
C PRO A 83 12.07 -7.20 -25.89
N ARG A 84 10.83 -6.77 -25.64
CA ARG A 84 10.51 -5.78 -24.61
C ARG A 84 10.72 -6.33 -23.19
N GLU A 85 10.37 -7.59 -22.97
CA GLU A 85 10.65 -8.27 -21.68
C GLU A 85 12.15 -8.28 -21.39
N VAL A 86 12.99 -8.57 -22.40
CA VAL A 86 14.45 -8.58 -22.24
C VAL A 86 14.99 -7.19 -21.91
N GLU A 87 14.56 -6.17 -22.64
CA GLU A 87 14.96 -4.78 -22.38
C GLU A 87 14.62 -4.37 -20.94
N LEU A 88 13.40 -4.68 -20.49
CA LEU A 88 12.96 -4.34 -19.13
C LEU A 88 13.73 -5.13 -18.06
N LEU A 89 14.04 -6.41 -18.30
CA LEU A 89 14.85 -7.21 -17.37
C LEU A 89 16.31 -6.74 -17.33
N GLU A 90 16.88 -6.29 -18.43
CA GLU A 90 18.24 -5.70 -18.46
C GLU A 90 18.28 -4.38 -17.68
N LYS A 91 17.25 -3.53 -17.81
CA LYS A 91 17.10 -2.32 -16.98
C LYS A 91 16.92 -2.67 -15.49
N ALA A 92 16.10 -3.67 -15.19
CA ALA A 92 15.88 -4.13 -13.82
C ALA A 92 17.18 -4.65 -13.19
N LEU A 93 17.95 -5.45 -13.94
CA LEU A 93 19.25 -5.95 -13.49
C LEU A 93 20.20 -4.79 -13.14
N SER A 94 20.32 -3.80 -14.02
CA SER A 94 21.18 -2.63 -13.80
C SER A 94 20.78 -1.83 -12.54
N LEU A 95 19.48 -1.68 -12.26
CA LEU A 95 19.02 -1.01 -11.03
C LEU A 95 19.40 -1.81 -9.77
N LEU A 96 19.23 -3.14 -9.83
CA LEU A 96 19.51 -4.02 -8.70
C LEU A 96 21.03 -4.14 -8.42
N GLU A 97 21.87 -4.09 -9.47
CA GLU A 97 23.34 -4.02 -9.34
C GLU A 97 23.81 -2.72 -8.67
N ASP A 98 23.08 -1.62 -8.86
CA ASP A 98 23.30 -0.34 -8.19
C ASP A 98 22.71 -0.29 -6.77
N GLU A 99 22.29 -1.45 -6.21
CA GLU A 99 21.66 -1.57 -4.89
C GLU A 99 20.37 -0.71 -4.76
N LYS A 100 19.64 -0.53 -5.87
CA LYS A 100 18.37 0.21 -5.89
C LYS A 100 17.20 -0.71 -6.15
N ALA A 101 16.18 -0.56 -5.31
CA ALA A 101 14.93 -1.29 -5.48
C ALA A 101 14.15 -0.87 -6.73
N LEU A 102 13.46 -1.85 -7.32
CA LEU A 102 12.71 -1.65 -8.56
C LEU A 102 11.56 -0.66 -8.41
N ARG A 103 11.06 -0.43 -7.19
CA ARG A 103 9.97 0.52 -6.87
C ARG A 103 10.25 1.95 -7.32
N PHE A 104 11.52 2.33 -7.48
CA PHE A 104 11.92 3.66 -7.96
C PHE A 104 11.86 3.84 -9.48
N SER A 105 11.57 2.78 -10.23
CA SER A 105 11.35 2.86 -11.68
C SER A 105 9.88 2.60 -12.02
N LYS A 106 9.14 3.68 -12.29
CA LYS A 106 7.74 3.61 -12.72
C LYS A 106 7.56 2.71 -13.96
N GLU A 107 8.50 2.76 -14.90
CA GLU A 107 8.48 1.92 -16.10
C GLU A 107 8.48 0.43 -15.74
N LEU A 108 9.33 0.02 -14.79
CA LEU A 108 9.45 -1.38 -14.39
C LEU A 108 8.24 -1.85 -13.56
N VAL A 109 7.76 -1.01 -12.64
CA VAL A 109 6.61 -1.34 -11.77
C VAL A 109 5.32 -1.49 -12.58
N GLU A 110 5.10 -0.63 -13.59
CA GLU A 110 3.85 -0.62 -14.36
C GLU A 110 3.86 -1.59 -15.57
N ALA A 111 5.03 -2.14 -15.94
CA ALA A 111 5.22 -3.02 -17.09
C ALA A 111 4.39 -4.33 -16.99
N PRO A 112 3.42 -4.56 -17.91
CA PRO A 112 2.65 -5.80 -17.93
C PRO A 112 3.51 -7.07 -18.07
N GLU A 113 4.62 -6.99 -18.81
CA GLU A 113 5.57 -8.08 -19.04
C GLU A 113 6.24 -8.55 -17.75
N LEU A 114 6.39 -7.67 -16.76
CA LEU A 114 7.07 -7.98 -15.50
C LEU A 114 6.12 -8.43 -14.38
N ARG A 115 4.79 -8.33 -14.55
CA ARG A 115 3.81 -8.66 -13.50
C ARG A 115 3.93 -10.09 -12.98
N GLY A 116 4.24 -11.03 -13.87
CA GLY A 116 4.36 -12.45 -13.52
C GLY A 116 5.55 -12.80 -12.60
N TYR A 117 6.54 -11.90 -12.49
CA TYR A 117 7.71 -12.13 -11.64
C TYR A 117 7.42 -11.85 -10.16
N THR A 118 6.41 -11.04 -9.85
CA THR A 118 6.02 -10.69 -8.47
C THR A 118 7.22 -10.17 -7.64
N PHE A 119 8.05 -9.32 -8.25
CA PHE A 119 9.24 -8.75 -7.62
C PHE A 119 8.93 -8.11 -6.26
N LEU A 120 9.79 -8.36 -5.27
CA LEU A 120 9.61 -7.90 -3.89
C LEU A 120 9.99 -6.43 -3.72
N SER A 121 11.14 -6.04 -4.28
CA SER A 121 11.66 -4.67 -4.29
C SER A 121 10.86 -3.73 -5.19
N ALA A 122 9.97 -4.26 -6.03
CA ALA A 122 9.05 -3.46 -6.84
C ALA A 122 7.78 -3.02 -6.07
N LYS A 123 7.47 -3.67 -4.95
CA LYS A 123 6.28 -3.34 -4.15
C LYS A 123 6.45 -1.94 -3.53
N PRO A 124 5.38 -1.18 -3.24
CA PRO A 124 5.49 -0.04 -2.34
C PRO A 124 5.94 -0.50 -0.94
N CYS A 125 6.75 0.31 -0.26
CA CYS A 125 7.21 0.04 1.11
C CYS A 125 6.89 1.24 2.01
N ILE A 126 6.34 0.98 3.18
CA ILE A 126 6.11 1.97 4.24
C ILE A 126 7.04 1.63 5.40
N ILE A 127 7.97 2.53 5.71
CA ILE A 127 8.86 2.43 6.86
C ILE A 127 8.18 3.04 8.08
N ILE A 128 7.98 2.25 9.13
CA ILE A 128 7.41 2.68 10.39
C ILE A 128 8.51 2.72 11.44
N LEU A 129 8.97 3.91 11.78
CA LEU A 129 9.90 4.14 12.88
C LEU A 129 9.11 4.08 14.20
N ASN A 130 9.34 3.03 14.97
CA ASN A 130 8.71 2.86 16.28
C ASN A 130 9.60 3.49 17.36
N GLU A 131 9.19 4.65 17.85
CA GLU A 131 9.90 5.50 18.80
C GLU A 131 9.29 5.43 20.22
N GLU A 132 10.09 5.79 21.22
CA GLU A 132 9.62 6.08 22.58
C GLU A 132 9.57 7.60 22.81
N GLU A 133 8.96 8.05 23.91
CA GLU A 133 8.78 9.49 24.22
C GLU A 133 10.11 10.26 24.26
N ASP A 134 11.15 9.63 24.77
CA ASP A 134 12.51 10.18 24.89
C ASP A 134 13.46 9.68 23.78
N SER A 135 12.92 9.24 22.63
CA SER A 135 13.75 8.72 21.53
C SER A 135 14.82 9.73 21.12
N THR A 136 16.08 9.34 21.27
CA THR A 136 17.25 10.12 20.81
C THR A 136 17.70 9.72 19.41
N ALA A 137 16.99 8.80 18.74
CA ALA A 137 17.33 8.35 17.40
C ALA A 137 17.07 9.48 16.41
N ASN A 138 18.12 10.23 16.06
CA ASN A 138 18.05 11.30 15.08
C ASN A 138 18.08 10.70 13.67
N VAL A 139 16.94 10.16 13.24
CA VAL A 139 16.78 9.56 11.91
C VAL A 139 16.22 10.63 10.96
N ASP A 140 16.89 10.83 9.81
CA ASP A 140 16.41 11.74 8.78
C ASP A 140 15.31 11.06 7.95
N ILE A 141 14.05 11.34 8.29
CA ILE A 141 12.87 10.84 7.57
C ILE A 141 12.95 11.18 6.08
N GLY A 142 13.44 12.37 5.72
CA GLY A 142 13.52 12.81 4.32
C GLY A 142 14.59 12.06 3.53
N GLU A 143 15.63 11.56 4.19
CA GLU A 143 16.59 10.63 3.58
C GLU A 143 15.98 9.25 3.37
N ILE A 144 15.25 8.73 4.37
CA ILE A 144 14.57 7.43 4.25
C ILE A 144 13.54 7.45 3.11
N GLU A 145 12.74 8.51 3.01
CA GLU A 145 11.71 8.63 1.98
C GLU A 145 12.27 8.62 0.56
N LYS A 146 13.46 9.18 0.38
CA LYS A 146 14.14 9.19 -0.93
C LYS A 146 14.71 7.82 -1.29
N SER A 147 15.18 7.07 -0.32
CA SER A 147 15.97 5.85 -0.54
C SER A 147 15.16 4.55 -0.41
N PHE A 148 14.11 4.51 0.40
CA PHE A 148 13.40 3.27 0.74
C PHE A 148 11.88 3.34 0.50
N GLY A 149 11.29 4.54 0.59
CA GLY A 149 9.85 4.76 0.42
C GLY A 149 9.23 5.49 1.61
N THR A 150 7.91 5.65 1.59
CA THR A 150 7.16 6.45 2.57
C THR A 150 7.55 6.12 4.01
N CYS A 151 7.79 7.13 4.84
CA CYS A 151 8.25 6.92 6.21
C CYS A 151 7.34 7.64 7.21
N LEU A 152 7.04 6.97 8.32
CA LEU A 152 6.24 7.50 9.42
C LEU A 152 6.91 7.16 10.75
N SER A 153 6.85 8.08 11.71
CA SER A 153 7.13 7.79 13.11
C SER A 153 5.83 7.51 13.88
N ILE A 154 5.87 6.47 14.71
CA ILE A 154 4.81 6.12 15.66
C ILE A 154 5.40 5.85 17.04
N LYS A 155 4.56 5.95 18.07
CA LYS A 155 4.87 5.48 19.42
C LYS A 155 4.05 4.23 19.70
N GLY A 156 4.58 3.07 19.37
CA GLY A 156 3.82 1.80 19.42
C GLY A 156 3.36 1.45 20.83
N LYS A 157 4.17 1.75 21.86
CA LYS A 157 3.80 1.51 23.27
C LYS A 157 2.63 2.40 23.71
N LEU A 158 2.69 3.69 23.35
CA LEU A 158 1.62 4.64 23.64
C LEU A 158 0.31 4.23 22.95
N GLU A 159 0.38 3.79 21.69
CA GLU A 159 -0.79 3.30 20.96
C GLU A 159 -1.40 2.05 21.63
N MET A 160 -0.55 1.14 22.13
CA MET A 160 -1.00 -0.03 22.87
C MET A 160 -1.72 0.36 24.17
N GLU A 161 -1.17 1.31 24.93
CA GLU A 161 -1.80 1.82 26.17
C GLU A 161 -3.15 2.47 25.87
N LEU A 162 -3.22 3.33 24.83
CA LEU A 162 -4.47 3.95 24.37
C LEU A 162 -5.52 2.92 23.95
N SER A 163 -5.12 1.83 23.28
CA SER A 163 -6.05 0.78 22.83
C SER A 163 -6.72 -0.01 23.97
N GLN A 164 -6.17 0.09 25.19
CA GLN A 164 -6.70 -0.57 26.37
C GLN A 164 -7.65 0.33 27.18
N LEU A 165 -7.70 1.62 26.86
CA LEU A 165 -8.57 2.57 27.54
C LEU A 165 -10.02 2.51 27.01
N PRO A 166 -11.02 2.80 27.85
CA PRO A 166 -12.38 3.06 27.38
C PRO A 166 -12.43 4.25 26.41
N PRO A 167 -13.33 4.27 25.41
CA PRO A 167 -13.40 5.34 24.41
C PRO A 167 -13.52 6.76 24.97
N GLU A 168 -14.14 6.91 26.15
CA GLU A 168 -14.31 8.21 26.79
C GLU A 168 -13.01 8.73 27.41
N GLU A 169 -12.14 7.83 27.86
CA GLU A 169 -10.83 8.16 28.46
C GLU A 169 -9.74 8.41 27.40
N VAL A 170 -9.87 7.80 26.21
CA VAL A 170 -8.92 7.99 25.10
C VAL A 170 -8.77 9.47 24.75
N LYS A 171 -9.88 10.21 24.70
CA LYS A 171 -9.87 11.62 24.32
C LYS A 171 -9.17 12.49 25.37
N GLU A 172 -9.47 12.26 26.64
CA GLU A 172 -8.83 12.97 27.76
C GLU A 172 -7.32 12.67 27.78
N PHE A 173 -6.92 11.42 27.59
CA PHE A 173 -5.52 11.01 27.52
C PHE A 173 -4.79 11.64 26.32
N MET A 174 -5.41 11.68 25.13
CA MET A 174 -4.82 12.31 23.95
C MET A 174 -4.59 13.82 24.16
N GLU A 175 -5.51 14.51 24.84
CA GLU A 175 -5.38 15.93 25.18
C GLU A 175 -4.24 16.16 26.19
N ASP A 176 -4.14 15.34 27.24
CA ASP A 176 -3.11 15.45 28.28
C ASP A 176 -1.68 15.22 27.75
N PHE A 177 -1.52 14.34 26.77
CA PHE A 177 -0.22 14.00 26.16
C PHE A 177 0.06 14.78 24.85
N GLY A 178 -0.81 15.70 24.45
CA GLY A 178 -0.64 16.51 23.25
C GLY A 178 -0.66 15.71 21.93
N VAL A 179 -1.36 14.57 21.91
CA VAL A 179 -1.46 13.68 20.75
C VAL A 179 -2.64 14.11 19.89
N SER A 180 -2.35 14.60 18.67
CA SER A 180 -3.38 15.15 17.77
C SER A 180 -4.17 14.09 16.99
N SER A 181 -3.63 12.89 16.82
CA SER A 181 -4.32 11.74 16.22
C SER A 181 -3.62 10.43 16.56
N LEU A 182 -4.39 9.33 16.56
CA LEU A 182 -3.88 7.99 16.82
C LEU A 182 -2.86 7.58 15.75
N ALA A 183 -1.84 6.82 16.15
CA ALA A 183 -0.84 6.33 15.20
C ALA A 183 -1.48 5.40 14.17
N MET A 184 -2.46 4.58 14.59
CA MET A 184 -3.18 3.68 13.71
C MET A 184 -3.91 4.43 12.57
N GLU A 185 -4.52 5.59 12.85
CA GLU A 185 -5.20 6.39 11.82
C GLU A 185 -4.20 6.86 10.75
N LYS A 186 -3.02 7.31 11.16
CA LYS A 186 -1.94 7.71 10.24
C LYS A 186 -1.49 6.53 9.38
N VAL A 187 -1.23 5.38 10.00
CA VAL A 187 -0.80 4.16 9.29
C VAL A 187 -1.86 3.70 8.28
N ILE A 188 -3.14 3.70 8.65
CA ILE A 188 -4.24 3.33 7.75
C ILE A 188 -4.29 4.31 6.57
N LYS A 189 -4.29 5.62 6.83
CA LYS A 189 -4.37 6.65 5.78
C LYS A 189 -3.21 6.53 4.81
N THR A 190 -1.98 6.44 5.32
CA THR A 190 -0.78 6.28 4.49
C THR A 190 -0.79 4.97 3.71
N SER A 191 -1.35 3.89 4.27
CA SER A 191 -1.52 2.62 3.54
C SER A 191 -2.48 2.76 2.36
N TYR A 192 -3.61 3.46 2.54
CA TYR A 192 -4.55 3.77 1.45
C TYR A 192 -3.87 4.60 0.36
N GLU A 193 -3.19 5.69 0.74
CA GLU A 193 -2.46 6.55 -0.21
C GLU A 193 -1.38 5.77 -0.97
N THR A 194 -0.58 4.97 -0.26
CA THR A 194 0.51 4.17 -0.84
C THR A 194 -0.01 3.14 -1.85
N LEU A 195 -1.13 2.49 -1.55
CA LEU A 195 -1.78 1.53 -2.44
C LEU A 195 -2.66 2.19 -3.51
N LYS A 196 -2.78 3.53 -3.49
CA LYS A 196 -3.67 4.33 -4.33
C LYS A 196 -5.12 3.83 -4.24
N LEU A 197 -5.59 3.68 -3.01
CA LEU A 197 -6.95 3.26 -2.70
C LEU A 197 -7.80 4.47 -2.37
N ILE A 198 -9.03 4.44 -2.86
CA ILE A 198 -10.09 5.41 -2.55
C ILE A 198 -11.30 4.66 -2.01
N SER A 199 -12.19 5.38 -1.33
CA SER A 199 -13.45 4.86 -0.82
C SER A 199 -14.63 5.56 -1.50
N PHE A 200 -15.62 4.78 -1.93
CA PHE A 200 -16.93 5.29 -2.29
C PHE A 200 -18.00 4.68 -1.40
N PHE A 201 -19.16 5.32 -1.31
CA PHE A 201 -20.24 4.92 -0.42
C PHE A 201 -21.47 4.45 -1.17
N THR A 202 -22.15 3.46 -0.63
CA THR A 202 -23.51 3.09 -1.03
C THR A 202 -24.46 3.32 0.13
N ILE A 203 -25.62 3.91 -0.15
CA ILE A 203 -26.69 4.13 0.82
C ILE A 203 -27.86 3.21 0.47
N GLY A 204 -28.06 2.18 1.27
CA GLY A 204 -29.24 1.32 1.26
C GLY A 204 -30.36 1.90 2.14
N LYS A 205 -31.47 1.16 2.26
CA LYS A 205 -32.57 1.57 3.16
C LYS A 205 -32.14 1.56 4.63
N ASP A 206 -31.35 0.56 5.01
CA ASP A 206 -30.97 0.31 6.40
C ASP A 206 -29.45 0.24 6.60
N GLU A 207 -28.66 0.53 5.55
CA GLU A 207 -27.19 0.44 5.60
C GLU A 207 -26.51 1.59 4.88
N VAL A 208 -25.38 2.03 5.44
CA VAL A 208 -24.39 2.87 4.76
C VAL A 208 -23.09 2.10 4.78
N ARG A 209 -22.49 1.89 3.61
CA ARG A 209 -21.28 1.09 3.48
C ARG A 209 -20.24 1.81 2.64
N ALA A 210 -19.00 1.79 3.13
CA ALA A 210 -17.81 2.20 2.39
C ALA A 210 -17.25 1.01 1.60
N TRP A 211 -16.84 1.27 0.36
CA TRP A 211 -16.26 0.30 -0.55
C TRP A 211 -14.91 0.81 -1.02
N THR A 212 -13.88 0.00 -0.82
CA THR A 212 -12.50 0.33 -1.19
C THR A 212 -12.19 -0.15 -2.59
N ILE A 213 -11.70 0.74 -3.44
CA ILE A 213 -11.27 0.45 -4.82
C ILE A 213 -9.95 1.18 -5.11
N ARG A 214 -9.23 0.76 -6.15
CA ARG A 214 -8.06 1.53 -6.62
C ARG A 214 -8.52 2.82 -7.29
N GLU A 215 -7.78 3.89 -7.10
CA GLU A 215 -7.93 5.14 -7.84
C GLU A 215 -7.93 4.86 -9.35
N GLY A 216 -8.78 5.57 -10.11
CA GLY A 216 -8.91 5.34 -11.55
C GLY A 216 -9.86 4.18 -11.92
N THR A 217 -10.47 3.50 -10.94
CA THR A 217 -11.44 2.42 -11.20
C THR A 217 -12.73 2.96 -11.85
N PRO A 218 -13.14 2.44 -13.02
CA PRO A 218 -14.40 2.85 -13.67
C PRO A 218 -15.64 2.39 -12.89
N ALA A 219 -16.75 3.11 -13.02
CA ALA A 219 -18.02 2.85 -12.34
C ALA A 219 -18.53 1.41 -12.53
N LEU A 220 -18.34 0.81 -13.72
CA LEU A 220 -18.68 -0.59 -13.98
C LEU A 220 -17.92 -1.56 -13.05
N LYS A 221 -16.62 -1.33 -12.87
CA LYS A 221 -15.76 -2.14 -12.00
C LYS A 221 -16.02 -1.86 -10.52
N ALA A 222 -16.32 -0.62 -10.17
CA ALA A 222 -16.75 -0.26 -8.82
C ALA A 222 -18.07 -0.96 -8.44
N ALA A 223 -19.02 -1.08 -9.37
CA ALA A 223 -20.24 -1.88 -9.15
C ALA A 223 -19.93 -3.36 -8.87
N GLY A 224 -18.91 -3.92 -9.55
CA GLY A 224 -18.43 -5.29 -9.29
C GLY A 224 -17.84 -5.50 -7.91
N ALA A 225 -17.23 -4.46 -7.33
CA ALA A 225 -16.75 -4.49 -5.94
C ALA A 225 -17.91 -4.61 -4.94
N VAL A 226 -19.09 -4.07 -5.28
CA VAL A 226 -20.32 -4.24 -4.49
C VAL A 226 -20.90 -5.65 -4.67
N HIS A 227 -21.15 -6.04 -5.92
CA HIS A 227 -21.63 -7.39 -6.25
C HIS A 227 -21.38 -7.70 -7.74
N THR A 228 -21.02 -8.94 -8.06
CA THR A 228 -20.71 -9.35 -9.44
C THR A 228 -21.89 -9.18 -10.42
N ASP A 229 -23.13 -9.30 -9.92
CA ASP A 229 -24.33 -9.11 -10.76
C ASP A 229 -24.58 -7.64 -11.08
N MET A 230 -24.21 -6.71 -10.20
CA MET A 230 -24.29 -5.28 -10.49
C MET A 230 -23.33 -4.87 -11.60
N GLU A 231 -22.15 -5.50 -11.67
CA GLU A 231 -21.23 -5.32 -12.80
C GLU A 231 -21.81 -5.87 -14.10
N LYS A 232 -22.31 -7.11 -14.11
CA LYS A 232 -22.86 -7.74 -15.32
C LYS A 232 -24.11 -7.02 -15.84
N GLY A 233 -24.97 -6.59 -14.91
CA GLY A 233 -26.23 -5.93 -15.20
C GLY A 233 -26.15 -4.41 -15.28
N PHE A 234 -24.96 -3.81 -15.19
CA PHE A 234 -24.78 -2.36 -15.06
C PHE A 234 -25.52 -1.58 -16.16
N ILE A 235 -26.34 -0.60 -15.76
CA ILE A 235 -27.03 0.33 -16.65
C ILE A 235 -26.39 1.73 -16.53
N ARG A 236 -26.35 2.27 -15.31
CA ARG A 236 -25.84 3.60 -14.99
C ARG A 236 -25.56 3.75 -13.50
N ALA A 237 -24.73 4.71 -13.12
CA ALA A 237 -24.49 5.08 -11.73
C ALA A 237 -25.16 6.44 -11.44
N GLU A 238 -25.95 6.52 -10.38
CA GLU A 238 -26.38 7.79 -9.79
C GLU A 238 -25.31 8.21 -8.79
N VAL A 239 -24.58 9.29 -9.08
CA VAL A 239 -23.41 9.72 -8.31
C VAL A 239 -23.65 11.10 -7.71
N ILE A 240 -23.31 11.26 -6.45
CA ILE A 240 -23.24 12.55 -5.76
C ILE A 240 -21.94 12.62 -4.96
N SER A 241 -21.25 13.77 -5.00
CA SER A 241 -20.05 13.95 -4.16
C SER A 241 -20.44 14.05 -2.68
N PHE A 242 -19.55 13.67 -1.78
CA PHE A 242 -19.79 13.81 -0.34
C PHE A 242 -20.12 15.26 0.05
N ASP A 243 -19.35 16.23 -0.47
CA ASP A 243 -19.54 17.65 -0.19
C ASP A 243 -20.92 18.15 -0.64
N ASP A 244 -21.35 17.78 -1.85
CA ASP A 244 -22.68 18.13 -2.36
C ASP A 244 -23.79 17.48 -1.52
N PHE A 245 -23.58 16.24 -1.05
CA PHE A 245 -24.55 15.55 -0.19
C PHE A 245 -24.72 16.27 1.15
N VAL A 246 -23.62 16.65 1.79
CA VAL A 246 -23.62 17.40 3.06
C VAL A 246 -24.28 18.78 2.88
N GLU A 247 -23.94 19.51 1.82
CA GLU A 247 -24.56 20.82 1.50
C GLU A 247 -26.08 20.71 1.26
N CYS A 248 -26.53 19.59 0.68
CA CYS A 248 -27.94 19.36 0.39
C CYS A 248 -28.72 18.78 1.59
N GLY A 249 -28.05 18.17 2.55
CA GLY A 249 -28.61 17.54 3.75
C GLY A 249 -29.43 16.26 3.51
N SER A 250 -29.79 15.96 2.25
CA SER A 250 -30.43 14.69 1.87
C SER A 250 -30.29 14.41 0.37
N TYR A 251 -30.38 13.12 0.00
CA TYR A 251 -30.38 12.69 -1.40
C TYR A 251 -31.52 13.32 -2.21
N GLN A 252 -32.72 13.43 -1.62
CA GLN A 252 -33.88 14.03 -2.28
C GLN A 252 -33.66 15.51 -2.60
N ASN A 253 -33.04 16.26 -1.68
CA ASN A 253 -32.70 17.66 -1.91
C ASN A 253 -31.63 17.80 -2.97
N ALA A 254 -30.61 16.95 -2.95
CA ALA A 254 -29.56 16.96 -3.96
C ALA A 254 -30.11 16.66 -5.36
N GLN A 255 -31.06 15.73 -5.47
CA GLN A 255 -31.74 15.44 -6.73
C GLN A 255 -32.54 16.64 -7.23
N LYS A 256 -33.31 17.31 -6.35
CA LYS A 256 -34.05 18.55 -6.69
C LYS A 256 -33.14 19.70 -7.11
N LYS A 257 -31.96 19.81 -6.50
CA LYS A 257 -30.93 20.80 -6.82
C LYS A 257 -30.05 20.42 -8.03
N GLY A 258 -30.30 19.26 -8.67
CA GLY A 258 -29.54 18.80 -9.83
C GLY A 258 -28.09 18.40 -9.54
N LYS A 259 -27.75 18.10 -8.29
CA LYS A 259 -26.40 17.68 -7.85
C LYS A 259 -26.14 16.19 -8.05
N VAL A 260 -27.19 15.39 -8.23
CA VAL A 260 -27.08 13.96 -8.56
C VAL A 260 -26.81 13.81 -10.06
N ARG A 261 -25.65 13.26 -10.40
CA ARG A 261 -25.22 13.01 -11.78
C ARG A 261 -25.58 11.58 -12.21
N LEU A 262 -25.91 11.42 -13.48
CA LEU A 262 -26.09 10.11 -14.10
C LEU A 262 -24.86 9.77 -14.91
N GLU A 263 -24.06 8.85 -14.40
CA GLU A 263 -22.76 8.50 -14.93
C GLU A 263 -22.80 7.14 -15.65
N GLY A 264 -22.04 7.07 -16.73
CA GLY A 264 -21.91 5.85 -17.54
C GLY A 264 -20.84 4.90 -17.01
N LYS A 265 -20.71 3.74 -17.67
CA LYS A 265 -19.75 2.67 -17.31
C LYS A 265 -18.29 3.10 -17.21
N ASN A 266 -17.91 4.16 -17.95
CA ASN A 266 -16.53 4.66 -18.05
C ASN A 266 -16.24 5.82 -17.08
N TYR A 267 -17.23 6.27 -16.29
CA TYR A 267 -16.98 7.29 -15.28
C TYR A 267 -15.94 6.79 -14.29
N ILE A 268 -14.94 7.61 -14.00
CA ILE A 268 -13.92 7.30 -13.02
C ILE A 268 -14.44 7.72 -11.66
N VAL A 269 -14.66 6.73 -10.79
CA VAL A 269 -15.14 6.97 -9.43
C VAL A 269 -14.11 7.80 -8.66
N GLN A 270 -14.60 8.81 -7.96
CA GLN A 270 -13.79 9.70 -7.12
C GLN A 270 -13.91 9.29 -5.65
N ASP A 271 -12.90 9.65 -4.86
CA ASP A 271 -12.95 9.44 -3.42
C ASP A 271 -14.12 10.20 -2.80
N GLY A 272 -14.84 9.55 -1.90
CA GLY A 272 -16.02 10.10 -1.24
C GLY A 272 -17.30 10.10 -2.09
N ASP A 273 -17.28 9.61 -3.34
CA ASP A 273 -18.50 9.50 -4.14
C ASP A 273 -19.54 8.64 -3.42
N ILE A 274 -20.78 9.12 -3.36
CA ILE A 274 -21.93 8.35 -2.93
C ILE A 274 -22.65 7.88 -4.18
N ILE A 275 -22.73 6.55 -4.36
CA ILE A 275 -23.17 5.93 -5.60
C ILE A 275 -24.37 5.01 -5.35
N ASN A 276 -25.38 5.17 -6.19
CA ASN A 276 -26.46 4.20 -6.36
C ASN A 276 -26.41 3.59 -7.76
N PHE A 277 -26.05 2.31 -7.85
CA PHE A 277 -25.95 1.60 -9.12
C PHE A 277 -27.34 1.15 -9.61
N ARG A 278 -27.68 1.51 -10.84
CA ARG A 278 -28.83 0.94 -11.56
C ARG A 278 -28.33 -0.24 -12.39
N PHE A 279 -28.92 -1.40 -12.18
CA PHE A 279 -28.58 -2.63 -12.88
C PHE A 279 -29.84 -3.45 -13.18
N ASN A 280 -29.75 -4.32 -14.16
CA ASN A 280 -30.78 -5.33 -14.42
C ASN A 280 -30.36 -6.66 -13.79
N VAL A 281 -31.32 -7.39 -13.23
CA VAL A 281 -31.13 -8.74 -12.67
C VAL A 281 -31.53 -9.77 -13.70
#